data_AF-A0A1I5AXM8-F1
#
_entry.id   AF-A0A1I5AXM8-F1
#
_cell.length_a   1.000
_cell.length_b   1.000
_cell.length_c   1.000
_cell.angle_alpha   90.00
_cell.angle_beta   90.00
_cell.angle_gamma   90.00
#
_symmetry.space_group_name_H-M   'P 1'
#
loop_
_entity.id
_entity.type
_entity.pdbx_description
1 polymer ?
#
loop_
_entity_poly.entity_id
_entity_poly.type
_entity_poly.pdbx_seq_one_letter_code
_entity_poly.pdbx_strand_id
1 'polypeptide(L)'
;MLPDTFISADVDALSIKHNVAWAEIKEAAMFEALSKDAATEYTVDPETGLLVIFNRRMSDSWWIWKRGNLQANTTENRLMDSDLLLASCSEAKNSPVGADSADPKGYRCERYVPGPQYSITYRFASTQRIPEELQMERIEAAVFNQIESWRCDE
;
A
#
# COMPACT_ATOMS: atom_id res chain seq x y z
N MET A 1 -14.48 -4.55 16.35
CA MET A 1 -13.55 -3.58 16.98
C MET A 1 -12.37 -3.43 16.04
N LEU A 2 -11.97 -2.18 15.74
CA LEU A 2 -10.83 -1.91 14.84
C LEU A 2 -9.50 -2.15 15.57
N PRO A 3 -8.43 -2.59 14.87
CA PRO A 3 -7.11 -2.76 15.48
C PRO A 3 -6.50 -1.44 15.95
N ASP A 4 -5.68 -1.45 17.00
CA ASP A 4 -5.00 -0.25 17.54
C ASP A 4 -4.03 0.41 16.55
N THR A 5 -3.63 -0.33 15.52
CA THR A 5 -2.81 0.17 14.40
C THR A 5 -3.62 1.02 13.41
N PHE A 6 -4.95 0.97 13.45
CA PHE A 6 -5.82 1.74 12.57
C PHE A 6 -5.80 3.23 12.91
N ILE A 7 -5.70 4.10 11.91
CA ILE A 7 -5.65 5.56 12.10
C ILE A 7 -6.94 6.22 11.60
N SER A 8 -7.31 5.97 10.34
CA SER A 8 -8.48 6.57 9.71
C SER A 8 -8.89 5.76 8.48
N ALA A 9 -10.13 5.91 8.05
CA ALA A 9 -10.59 5.41 6.76
C ALA A 9 -11.60 6.38 6.13
N ASP A 10 -11.60 6.41 4.81
CA ASP A 10 -12.54 7.12 3.95
C ASP A 10 -13.20 6.09 3.02
N VAL A 11 -14.48 6.31 2.74
CA VAL A 11 -15.32 5.40 1.92
C VAL A 11 -15.85 6.15 0.73
N ASP A 12 -15.72 5.54 -0.44
CA ASP A 12 -16.06 6.14 -1.72
C ASP A 12 -16.88 5.17 -2.57
N ALA A 13 -17.70 5.72 -3.47
CA ALA A 13 -18.44 4.92 -4.44
C ALA A 13 -17.47 4.21 -5.40
N LEU A 14 -17.81 3.00 -5.89
CA LEU A 14 -16.97 2.25 -6.83
C LEU A 14 -16.68 2.95 -8.16
N SER A 15 -17.46 3.98 -8.50
CA SER A 15 -17.17 4.83 -9.67
C SER A 15 -15.89 5.66 -9.48
N ILE A 16 -15.40 5.82 -8.25
CA ILE A 16 -14.16 6.51 -7.93
C ILE A 16 -13.01 5.51 -8.02
N LYS A 17 -12.04 5.80 -8.90
CA LYS A 17 -10.84 4.99 -9.06
C LYS A 17 -9.78 5.39 -8.02
N HIS A 18 -9.42 4.47 -7.13
CA HIS A 18 -8.40 4.70 -6.09
C HIS A 18 -7.02 4.16 -6.46
N ASN A 19 -6.96 2.99 -7.08
CA ASN A 19 -5.70 2.42 -7.51
C ASN A 19 -5.25 3.14 -8.78
N VAL A 20 -4.20 3.94 -8.65
CA VAL A 20 -3.59 4.62 -9.79
C VAL A 20 -2.82 3.57 -10.60
N ALA A 21 -3.16 3.44 -11.88
CA ALA A 21 -2.35 2.62 -12.78
C ALA A 21 -1.05 3.35 -13.07
N TRP A 22 0.05 2.62 -13.24
CA TRP A 22 1.34 3.23 -13.55
C TRP A 22 1.25 4.16 -14.77
N ALA A 23 0.51 3.77 -15.81
CA ALA A 23 0.27 4.59 -17.01
C ALA A 23 -0.41 5.95 -16.75
N GLU A 24 -1.12 6.08 -15.63
CA GLU A 24 -1.86 7.30 -15.26
C GLU A 24 -1.00 8.29 -14.47
N ILE A 25 0.07 7.80 -13.83
CA ILE A 25 1.10 8.65 -13.27
C ILE A 25 1.91 9.19 -14.45
N LYS A 26 1.75 10.48 -14.74
CA LYS A 26 2.43 11.18 -15.85
C LYS A 26 3.94 11.36 -15.61
N GLU A 27 4.65 10.34 -15.17
CA GLU A 27 6.04 10.46 -14.74
C GLU A 27 6.92 9.30 -15.23
N ALA A 28 7.13 9.23 -16.54
CA ALA A 28 8.29 8.54 -17.09
C ALA A 28 9.59 9.02 -16.42
N ALA A 29 9.67 10.30 -16.05
CA ALA A 29 10.81 10.91 -15.37
C ALA A 29 11.00 10.43 -13.91
N MET A 30 9.93 10.24 -13.13
CA MET A 30 10.06 9.74 -11.76
C MET A 30 10.52 8.28 -11.77
N PHE A 31 9.97 7.43 -12.63
CA PHE A 31 10.42 6.04 -12.71
C PHE A 31 11.82 5.91 -13.32
N GLU A 32 12.17 6.72 -14.30
CA GLU A 32 13.55 6.78 -14.81
C GLU A 32 14.53 7.22 -13.70
N ALA A 33 14.16 8.18 -12.87
CA ALA A 33 14.94 8.58 -11.70
C ALA A 33 15.04 7.44 -10.66
N LEU A 34 13.94 6.76 -10.34
CA LEU A 34 13.91 5.64 -9.40
C LEU A 34 14.74 4.45 -9.91
N SER A 35 14.52 4.02 -11.15
CA SER A 35 15.21 2.85 -11.73
C SER A 35 16.70 3.04 -11.94
N LYS A 36 17.18 4.29 -12.06
CA LYS A 36 18.60 4.62 -12.18
C LYS A 36 19.26 4.95 -10.85
N ASP A 37 18.49 5.22 -9.80
CA ASP A 37 19.06 5.51 -8.48
C ASP A 37 19.54 4.22 -7.81
N ALA A 38 20.83 4.19 -7.46
CA ALA A 38 21.47 3.04 -6.83
C ALA A 38 20.94 2.70 -5.42
N ALA A 39 20.18 3.61 -4.80
CA ALA A 39 19.50 3.39 -3.52
C ALA A 39 18.09 2.82 -3.68
N THR A 40 17.64 2.53 -4.92
CA THR A 40 16.34 1.91 -5.16
C THR A 40 16.43 0.40 -4.97
N GLU A 41 15.66 -0.11 -4.01
CA GLU A 41 15.49 -1.53 -3.73
C GLU A 41 14.17 -2.01 -4.36
N TYR A 42 14.24 -3.12 -5.10
CA TYR A 42 13.07 -3.78 -5.70
C TYR A 42 12.89 -5.16 -5.06
N THR A 43 11.68 -5.47 -4.62
CA THR A 43 11.31 -6.82 -4.14
C THR A 43 10.07 -7.28 -4.88
N VAL A 44 10.13 -8.46 -5.50
CA VAL A 44 9.02 -9.05 -6.25
C VAL A 44 8.64 -10.37 -5.61
N ASP A 45 7.38 -10.53 -5.26
CA ASP A 45 6.78 -11.82 -4.96
C ASP A 45 6.29 -12.46 -6.27
N PRO A 46 6.88 -13.58 -6.72
CA PRO A 46 6.50 -14.21 -7.97
C PRO A 46 5.14 -14.93 -7.92
N GLU A 47 4.65 -15.29 -6.73
CA GLU A 47 3.38 -16.00 -6.56
C GLU A 47 2.21 -15.03 -6.58
N THR A 48 2.35 -13.93 -5.83
CA THR A 48 1.29 -12.92 -5.74
C THR A 48 1.46 -11.82 -6.78
N GLY A 49 2.64 -11.65 -7.38
CA GLY A 49 2.95 -10.51 -8.25
C GLY A 49 2.99 -9.17 -7.54
N LEU A 50 3.15 -9.16 -6.22
CA LEU A 50 3.40 -7.93 -5.47
C LEU A 50 4.82 -7.43 -5.76
N LEU A 51 4.92 -6.15 -6.11
CA LEU A 51 6.18 -5.46 -6.35
C LEU A 51 6.31 -4.33 -5.33
N VAL A 52 7.35 -4.39 -4.51
CA VAL A 52 7.71 -3.34 -3.57
C VAL A 52 8.88 -2.56 -4.13
N ILE A 53 8.70 -1.24 -4.23
CA ILE A 53 9.73 -0.29 -4.65
C ILE A 53 10.03 0.62 -3.48
N PHE A 54 11.28 0.67 -3.07
CA PHE A 54 11.74 1.56 -1.99
C PHE A 54 12.94 2.36 -2.45
N ASN A 55 12.99 3.63 -2.06
CA ASN A 55 14.15 4.47 -2.31
C ASN A 55 14.45 5.33 -1.07
N ARG A 56 15.61 5.11 -0.45
CA ARG A 56 16.03 5.83 0.79
C ARG A 56 16.19 7.34 0.61
N ARG A 57 16.42 7.81 -0.61
CA ARG A 57 16.63 9.24 -0.90
C ARG A 57 15.32 9.97 -1.11
N MET A 58 14.26 9.25 -1.49
CA MET A 58 12.91 9.79 -1.65
C MET A 58 12.09 9.52 -0.38
N SER A 59 12.40 10.28 0.67
CA SER A 59 11.66 10.37 1.93
C SER A 59 11.48 9.07 2.74
N ASP A 60 12.37 8.09 2.57
CA ASP A 60 12.23 6.75 3.16
C ASP A 60 10.83 6.15 2.92
N SER A 61 10.25 6.47 1.77
CA SER A 61 8.94 5.98 1.34
C SER A 61 9.09 4.74 0.47
N TRP A 62 8.10 3.86 0.54
CA TRP A 62 7.96 2.76 -0.39
C TRP A 62 6.54 2.65 -0.90
N TRP A 63 6.45 2.03 -2.07
CA TRP A 63 5.21 1.82 -2.80
C TRP A 63 5.04 0.33 -3.06
N ILE A 64 3.84 -0.15 -2.82
CA ILE A 64 3.44 -1.54 -3.05
C ILE A 64 2.53 -1.55 -4.25
N TRP A 65 2.97 -2.25 -5.30
CA TRP A 65 2.30 -2.36 -6.59
C TRP A 65 1.83 -3.79 -6.80
N LYS A 66 0.69 -3.96 -7.46
CA LYS A 66 0.23 -5.25 -7.99
C LYS A 66 0.54 -5.32 -9.47
N ARG A 67 1.27 -6.36 -9.90
CA ARG A 67 1.51 -6.57 -11.32
C ARG A 67 0.23 -6.89 -12.07
N GLY A 68 -0.03 -6.16 -13.15
CA GLY A 68 -1.19 -6.40 -14.02
C GLY A 68 -1.03 -7.65 -14.88
N ASN A 69 0.20 -8.13 -15.08
CA ASN A 69 0.51 -9.36 -15.81
C ASN A 69 1.56 -10.21 -15.05
N LEU A 70 1.11 -11.31 -14.45
CA LEU A 70 1.97 -12.26 -13.72
C LEU A 70 2.89 -13.10 -14.64
N GLN A 71 2.57 -13.19 -15.93
CA GLN A 71 3.34 -13.98 -16.90
C GLN A 71 4.46 -13.20 -17.60
N ALA A 72 4.54 -11.88 -17.38
CA ALA A 72 5.65 -11.08 -17.89
C ALA A 72 6.93 -11.48 -17.16
N ASN A 73 7.91 -12.03 -17.90
CA ASN A 73 9.21 -12.47 -17.39
C ASN A 73 9.74 -11.54 -16.29
N THR A 74 9.87 -12.07 -15.09
CA THR A 74 10.16 -11.37 -13.82
C THR A 74 11.59 -10.83 -13.70
N THR A 75 12.34 -10.78 -14.80
CA THR A 75 13.72 -10.26 -14.82
C THR A 75 13.80 -8.74 -14.92
N GLU A 76 12.71 -8.06 -15.31
CA GLU A 76 12.67 -6.61 -15.33
C GLU A 76 12.11 -6.08 -13.99
N ASN A 77 12.98 -5.38 -13.25
CA ASN A 77 12.64 -4.54 -12.09
C ASN A 77 11.93 -3.26 -12.55
N ARG A 78 10.86 -3.42 -13.33
CA ARG A 78 10.15 -2.32 -13.99
C ARG A 78 8.65 -2.40 -13.75
N LEU A 79 8.05 -1.23 -13.52
CA LEU A 79 6.60 -1.06 -13.53
C LEU A 79 6.08 -1.12 -14.96
N MET A 80 5.07 -1.95 -15.17
CA MET A 80 4.29 -2.00 -16.39
C MET A 80 3.11 -1.03 -16.28
N ASP A 81 2.65 -0.53 -17.41
CA ASP A 81 1.52 0.41 -17.51
C ASP A 81 0.24 -0.09 -16.84
N SER A 82 0.06 -1.42 -16.76
CA SER A 82 -1.07 -2.09 -16.11
C SER A 82 -0.87 -2.36 -14.62
N ASP A 83 0.29 -2.03 -14.06
CA ASP A 83 0.56 -2.23 -12.63
C ASP A 83 -0.22 -1.20 -11.80
N LEU A 84 -0.81 -1.66 -10.71
CA LEU A 84 -1.72 -0.88 -9.88
C LEU A 84 -1.09 -0.60 -8.52
N LEU A 85 -1.09 0.67 -8.09
CA LEU A 85 -0.66 1.04 -6.75
C LEU A 85 -1.67 0.52 -5.72
N LEU A 86 -1.22 -0.29 -4.77
CA LEU A 86 -2.04 -0.83 -3.68
C LEU A 86 -1.84 -0.08 -2.37
N ALA A 87 -0.61 0.32 -2.09
CA ALA A 87 -0.31 1.06 -0.87
C ALA A 87 0.94 1.93 -1.03
N SER A 88 0.96 3.01 -0.28
CA SER A 88 2.13 3.86 -0.09
C SER A 88 2.41 4.00 1.39
N CYS A 89 3.66 3.88 1.78
CA CYS A 89 4.06 3.94 3.16
C CYS A 89 5.33 4.76 3.33
N SER A 90 5.56 5.27 4.54
CA SER A 90 6.74 6.04 4.91
C SER A 90 7.12 5.81 6.37
N GLU A 91 8.39 6.06 6.69
CA GLU A 91 8.85 6.07 8.07
C GLU A 91 8.20 7.21 8.86
N ALA A 92 7.65 6.87 10.03
CA ALA A 92 6.92 7.78 10.89
C ALA A 92 7.67 7.94 12.22
N LYS A 93 8.28 9.11 12.41
CA LYS A 93 9.02 9.47 13.64
C LYS A 93 8.16 9.45 14.90
N ASN A 94 6.84 9.58 14.77
CA ASN A 94 5.85 9.58 15.85
C ASN A 94 4.73 8.57 15.56
N SER A 95 5.10 7.33 15.23
CA SER A 95 4.12 6.26 15.10
C SER A 95 3.51 5.93 16.47
N PRO A 96 2.18 5.75 16.59
CA PRO A 96 1.57 5.27 17.83
C PRO A 96 2.01 3.83 18.17
N VAL A 97 2.60 3.13 17.20
CA VAL A 97 3.07 1.75 17.31
C VAL A 97 4.60 1.76 17.33
N GLY A 98 5.21 1.22 18.38
CA GLY A 98 6.67 1.17 18.57
C GLY A 98 7.27 2.21 19.53
N ALA A 99 6.45 3.04 20.20
CA ALA A 99 6.92 4.06 21.13
C ALA A 99 7.70 3.50 22.35
N ASP A 100 7.45 2.25 22.72
CA ASP A 100 8.10 1.56 23.86
C ASP A 100 9.27 0.63 23.44
N SER A 101 9.66 0.60 22.15
CA SER A 101 10.75 -0.27 21.67
C SER A 101 12.08 0.48 21.48
N ALA A 102 13.20 -0.24 21.69
CA ALA A 102 14.56 0.29 21.61
C ALA A 102 14.97 0.83 20.21
N ASP A 103 14.21 0.48 19.17
CA ASP A 103 14.27 1.10 17.84
C ASP A 103 12.83 1.53 17.47
N PRO A 104 12.43 2.79 17.71
CA PRO A 104 11.02 3.24 17.61
C PRO A 104 10.57 3.47 16.16
N LYS A 105 11.08 2.68 15.22
CA LYS A 105 10.70 2.78 13.81
C LYS A 105 9.29 2.24 13.65
N GLY A 106 8.35 3.16 13.61
CA GLY A 106 7.04 2.87 13.09
C GLY A 106 6.87 3.47 11.70
N TYR A 107 5.92 2.90 10.99
CA TYR A 107 5.64 3.21 9.61
C TYR A 107 4.18 3.64 9.51
N ARG A 108 3.88 4.62 8.67
CA ARG A 108 2.51 4.98 8.33
C ARG A 108 2.26 4.60 6.89
N CYS A 109 1.18 3.87 6.69
CA CYS A 109 0.76 3.36 5.40
C CYS A 109 -0.63 3.87 5.06
N GLU A 110 -0.84 4.16 3.78
CA GLU A 110 -2.14 4.39 3.17
C GLU A 110 -2.37 3.28 2.17
N ARG A 111 -3.51 2.59 2.28
CA ARG A 111 -3.89 1.45 1.44
C ARG A 111 -5.20 1.73 0.73
N TYR A 112 -5.27 1.26 -0.50
CA TYR A 112 -6.37 1.47 -1.44
C TYR A 112 -7.00 0.13 -1.79
N VAL A 113 -8.23 -0.10 -1.33
CA VAL A 113 -8.88 -1.40 -1.46
C VAL A 113 -10.24 -1.24 -2.15
N PRO A 114 -10.43 -1.83 -3.34
CA PRO A 114 -11.75 -1.94 -3.94
C PRO A 114 -12.54 -3.04 -3.22
N GLY A 115 -13.71 -2.69 -2.69
CA GLY A 115 -14.67 -3.65 -2.17
C GLY A 115 -15.73 -4.04 -3.21
N PRO A 116 -16.74 -4.84 -2.82
CA PRO A 116 -17.79 -5.29 -3.72
C PRO A 116 -18.83 -4.21 -4.05
N GLN A 117 -19.03 -3.22 -3.18
CA GLN A 117 -20.06 -2.16 -3.33
C GLN A 117 -19.51 -0.74 -3.19
N TYR A 118 -18.36 -0.60 -2.54
CA TYR A 118 -17.65 0.66 -2.33
C TYR A 118 -16.16 0.36 -2.26
N SER A 119 -15.35 1.38 -2.46
CA SER A 119 -13.91 1.35 -2.20
C SER A 119 -13.62 1.97 -0.85
N ILE A 120 -12.54 1.51 -0.22
CA ILE A 120 -12.02 2.11 1.01
C ILE A 120 -10.59 2.58 0.76
N THR A 121 -10.29 3.76 1.28
CA THR A 121 -8.92 4.19 1.53
C THR A 121 -8.72 4.24 3.02
N TYR A 122 -7.71 3.56 3.55
CA TYR A 122 -7.45 3.59 4.99
C TYR A 122 -5.98 3.79 5.30
N ARG A 123 -5.76 4.40 6.47
CA ARG A 123 -4.44 4.64 7.03
C ARG A 123 -4.23 3.79 8.26
N PHE A 124 -3.04 3.23 8.35
CA PHE A 124 -2.64 2.41 9.49
C PHE A 124 -1.16 2.62 9.80
N ALA A 125 -0.79 2.27 11.04
CA ALA A 125 0.58 2.22 11.49
C ALA A 125 1.11 0.78 11.52
N SER A 126 2.37 0.58 11.20
CA SER A 126 3.04 -0.72 11.21
C SER A 126 4.39 -0.62 11.93
N THR A 127 4.79 -1.68 12.63
CA THR A 127 6.16 -1.86 13.13
C THR A 127 7.07 -2.50 12.10
N GLN A 128 6.48 -3.11 11.05
CA GLN A 128 7.20 -3.73 9.96
C GLN A 128 7.27 -2.77 8.77
N ARG A 129 8.46 -2.71 8.15
CA ARG A 129 8.67 -1.91 6.94
C ARG A 129 7.74 -2.36 5.82
N ILE A 130 7.61 -3.64 5.54
CA ILE A 130 6.61 -4.13 4.59
C ILE A 130 5.55 -4.84 5.44
N PRO A 131 4.32 -4.30 5.53
CA PRO A 131 3.24 -4.97 6.25
C PRO A 131 2.94 -6.35 5.65
N GLU A 132 2.72 -7.34 6.51
CA GLU A 132 2.31 -8.68 6.09
C GLU A 132 0.90 -8.69 5.49
N GLU A 133 0.65 -9.51 4.47
CA GLU A 133 -0.66 -9.60 3.83
C GLU A 133 -1.76 -10.02 4.83
N LEU A 134 -1.47 -10.97 5.72
CA LEU A 134 -2.41 -11.39 6.75
C LEU A 134 -2.77 -10.24 7.72
N GLN A 135 -1.83 -9.33 8.00
CA GLN A 135 -2.11 -8.13 8.80
C GLN A 135 -3.04 -7.18 8.04
N MET A 136 -2.82 -7.01 6.73
CA MET A 136 -3.65 -6.17 5.87
C MET A 136 -5.08 -6.71 5.79
N GLU A 137 -5.24 -8.00 5.48
CA GLU A 137 -6.55 -8.66 5.40
C GLU A 137 -7.36 -8.52 6.69
N ARG A 138 -6.69 -8.58 7.86
CA ARG A 138 -7.36 -8.37 9.16
C ARG A 138 -7.87 -6.94 9.33
N ILE A 139 -7.09 -5.93 8.92
CA ILE A 139 -7.53 -4.53 8.99
C ILE A 139 -8.69 -4.32 8.03
N GLU A 140 -8.57 -4.79 6.79
CA GLU A 140 -9.61 -4.70 5.76
C GLU A 140 -10.92 -5.32 6.25
N ALA A 141 -10.88 -6.58 6.70
CA ALA A 141 -12.06 -7.25 7.21
C ALA A 141 -12.70 -6.49 8.37
N ALA A 142 -11.90 -5.94 9.29
CA ALA A 142 -12.42 -5.15 10.40
C ALA A 142 -13.07 -3.83 9.95
N VAL A 143 -12.48 -3.15 8.96
CA VAL A 143 -13.02 -1.90 8.39
C VAL A 143 -14.31 -2.17 7.63
N PHE A 144 -14.33 -3.16 6.73
CA PHE A 144 -15.54 -3.56 6.01
C PHE A 144 -16.66 -3.95 6.99
N ASN A 145 -16.39 -4.82 7.96
CA ASN A 145 -17.38 -5.21 8.96
C ASN A 145 -17.92 -4.00 9.76
N GLN A 146 -17.06 -3.03 10.08
CA GLN A 146 -17.47 -1.82 10.79
C GLN A 146 -18.40 -0.96 9.94
N ILE A 147 -18.11 -0.80 8.65
CA ILE A 147 -18.96 -0.07 7.71
C ILE A 147 -20.30 -0.79 7.51
N GLU A 148 -20.27 -2.10 7.29
CA GLU A 148 -21.50 -2.91 7.15
C GLU A 148 -22.39 -2.80 8.39
N SER A 149 -21.81 -2.73 9.60
CA SER A 149 -22.59 -2.57 10.83
C SER A 149 -23.34 -1.24 10.96
N TRP A 150 -22.96 -0.23 10.17
CA TRP A 150 -23.66 1.06 10.13
C TRP A 150 -24.82 1.08 9.13
N ARG A 151 -24.88 0.08 8.24
CA ARG A 151 -25.99 -0.06 7.34
C ARG A 151 -27.16 -0.58 8.16
N CYS A 152 -28.30 0.11 8.06
CA CYS A 152 -29.53 -0.43 8.62
C CYS A 152 -29.85 -1.74 7.89
N ASP A 153 -30.27 -2.76 8.64
CA ASP A 153 -30.93 -3.92 8.05
C ASP A 153 -32.17 -3.42 7.28
N GLU A 154 -32.24 -3.71 5.99
CA GLU A 154 -33.43 -3.44 5.15
C GLU A 154 -34.60 -4.38 5.51
#